data_AF-A0A8J7JBJ0-F1
#
_entry.id   AF-A0A8J7JBJ0-F1
#
_cell.length_a   1.000
_cell.length_b   1.000
_cell.length_c   1.000
_cell.angle_alpha   90.00
_cell.angle_beta   90.00
_cell.angle_gamma   90.00
#
_symmetry.space_group_name_H-M   'P 1'
#
loop_
_entity.id
_entity.type
_entity.pdbx_description
1 polymer ?
#
loop_
_entity_poly.entity_id
_entity_poly.type
_entity_poly.pdbx_seq_one_letter_code
_entity_poly.pdbx_strand_id
1 'polypeptide(L)'
;MEQNDPKGQTLKSVKSKLACDGFHQISILQYSVVVDSHMHIESGRCAPLQWMQDLSVLTKKATRRCLENVGEFGGYLIEAGGLIYRLSELFWNPMAGWRDLQKDLEENDGRYKSPTRHIRNLTQQSSKSTELIADDFIGKRSKVYEWLQKERLYSGISNLMVFSVVMTMDMEYAHVDGYFGLKLYNALYRTLEDIEKLEPCAYWCPVHGHWEKQPPPLKGTYVKEKIVRNEDGDVYHRTGSDGHPAHPVLQKDFQSVEKATLVGSYFDTNTNKTVQVAIDSVPVLTSSDETKKYEQWEKQLKNTELAVLKYPLKFLPMFHYDPRRWQPGNSNDFPMRQVSDEGLYLGFKMYTAQGYRPLDRRLPIMRDFYEQCSARRIPIMNHCTPDGAATFERKEYMKFVHWNDTREDKWQESRDAEAYFNERFVSPHAWQEVLDRYDLHLCLAHFGGPTELGMHWNEDLIDMIESGDYPNLYTDISSSFACDAFRNNFKSIIQKHPRLRDRILFGTDWYMTLSYSVPFVGKDFKQYCRDTKRCLDDFDTSLWPRFTQYNPFRFYRLDEQVPRLAKNFIEKRRLPKIIKELKPIKQEVIDEILKVAAYFTVANRSFTACEEAKS
;
A
#
# COMPACT_ATOMS: atom_id res chain seq x y z
N MET A 1 -4.09 21.64 30.59
CA MET A 1 -4.01 20.16 30.61
C MET A 1 -2.72 19.78 31.31
N GLU A 2 -2.80 19.03 32.41
CA GLU A 2 -1.59 18.41 32.97
C GLU A 2 -1.17 17.28 32.04
N GLN A 3 0.02 17.38 31.44
CA GLN A 3 0.62 16.28 30.70
C GLN A 3 1.02 15.19 31.71
N ASN A 4 0.88 13.92 31.31
CA ASN A 4 1.46 12.81 32.06
C ASN A 4 2.99 12.98 32.06
N ASP A 5 3.57 13.58 33.11
CA ASP A 5 5.00 13.85 33.18
C ASP A 5 5.79 12.52 33.12
N PRO A 6 6.53 12.23 32.02
CA PRO A 6 7.26 10.98 31.88
C PRO A 6 8.43 10.86 32.87
N LYS A 7 8.79 11.96 33.57
CA LYS A 7 9.86 12.00 34.58
C LYS A 7 9.35 11.87 36.02
N GLY A 8 8.04 11.80 36.22
CA GLY A 8 7.43 11.48 37.52
C GLY A 8 7.70 12.50 38.63
N GLN A 9 7.88 13.79 38.32
CA GLN A 9 7.88 14.81 39.38
C GLN A 9 6.49 14.87 40.00
N THR A 10 6.44 14.74 41.32
CA THR A 10 5.21 14.71 42.11
C THR A 10 4.33 15.92 41.80
N LEU A 11 3.05 15.70 41.48
CA LEU A 11 2.06 16.75 41.23
C LEU A 11 2.02 17.74 42.40
N LYS A 12 2.58 18.94 42.21
CA LYS A 12 2.83 19.91 43.30
C LYS A 12 1.57 20.59 43.83
N SER A 13 0.42 20.46 43.17
CA SER A 13 -0.87 20.91 43.69
C SER A 13 -2.04 20.19 43.02
N VAL A 14 -2.81 19.42 43.80
CA VAL A 14 -4.13 18.95 43.34
C VAL A 14 -5.10 20.13 43.43
N LYS A 15 -5.36 20.81 42.31
CA LYS A 15 -6.49 21.75 42.24
C LYS A 15 -7.78 20.93 42.10
N SER A 16 -8.70 21.06 43.05
CA SER A 16 -9.99 20.33 43.12
C SER A 16 -11.00 20.64 41.98
N LYS A 17 -10.55 21.31 40.91
CA LYS A 17 -11.30 21.59 39.68
C LYS A 17 -10.54 21.21 38.40
N LEU A 18 -9.42 20.47 38.51
CA LEU A 18 -8.78 19.85 37.35
C LEU A 18 -9.52 18.56 37.00
N ALA A 19 -9.77 18.35 35.71
CA ALA A 19 -10.43 17.17 35.18
C ALA A 19 -9.48 15.94 35.23
N CYS A 20 -9.28 15.38 36.42
CA CYS A 20 -8.50 14.16 36.65
C CYS A 20 -9.31 12.87 36.37
N ASP A 21 -10.56 13.02 35.91
CA ASP A 21 -11.60 11.97 35.91
C ASP A 21 -11.54 11.01 34.71
N GLY A 22 -10.35 10.51 34.39
CA GLY A 22 -10.20 9.51 33.34
C GLY A 22 -8.78 8.98 33.14
N PHE A 23 -7.75 9.83 33.25
CA PHE A 23 -6.36 9.36 33.11
C PHE A 23 -5.88 8.52 34.29
N HIS A 24 -6.48 8.67 35.49
CA HIS A 24 -6.20 7.75 36.59
C HIS A 24 -6.85 6.37 36.36
N GLN A 25 -8.05 6.31 35.78
CA GLN A 25 -8.68 5.03 35.37
C GLN A 25 -7.86 4.30 34.29
N ILE A 26 -7.16 5.02 33.41
CA ILE A 26 -6.24 4.42 32.43
C ILE A 26 -5.14 3.56 33.10
N SER A 27 -4.74 3.83 34.35
CA SER A 27 -3.79 2.98 35.09
C SER A 27 -4.35 1.60 35.49
N ILE A 28 -5.67 1.40 35.35
CA ILE A 28 -6.38 0.14 35.59
C ILE A 28 -6.55 -0.65 34.27
N LEU A 29 -6.35 0.00 33.11
CA LEU A 29 -6.49 -0.62 31.79
C LEU A 29 -5.25 -1.44 31.42
N GLN A 30 -5.38 -2.77 31.42
CA GLN A 30 -4.37 -3.67 30.86
C GLN A 30 -4.49 -3.72 29.33
N TYR A 31 -3.73 -2.87 28.64
CA TYR A 31 -3.56 -2.95 27.19
C TYR A 31 -2.89 -4.26 26.79
N SER A 32 -3.51 -5.02 25.91
CA SER A 32 -3.12 -6.40 25.59
C SER A 32 -2.99 -6.68 24.10
N VAL A 33 -3.35 -5.71 23.26
CA VAL A 33 -3.30 -5.84 21.80
C VAL A 33 -2.39 -4.75 21.22
N VAL A 34 -1.55 -5.13 20.27
CA VAL A 34 -0.75 -4.22 19.44
C VAL A 34 -1.02 -4.55 17.98
N VAL A 35 -1.67 -3.63 17.27
CA VAL A 35 -1.97 -3.72 15.84
C VAL A 35 -1.03 -2.81 15.08
N ASP A 36 -0.25 -3.40 14.19
CA ASP A 36 0.41 -2.73 13.08
C ASP A 36 -0.61 -2.61 11.94
N SER A 37 -1.19 -1.42 11.79
CA SER A 37 -2.39 -1.17 10.96
C SER A 37 -2.08 -1.03 9.47
N HIS A 38 -0.81 -0.94 9.10
CA HIS A 38 -0.40 -0.74 7.72
C HIS A 38 0.97 -1.36 7.53
N MET A 39 1.02 -2.49 6.82
CA MET A 39 2.26 -3.11 6.38
C MET A 39 2.03 -3.96 5.14
N HIS A 40 3.13 -4.32 4.49
CA HIS A 40 3.15 -4.96 3.19
C HIS A 40 3.92 -6.30 3.27
N ILE A 41 3.41 -7.35 2.61
CA ILE A 41 4.05 -8.68 2.52
C ILE A 41 4.15 -9.19 1.08
N GLU A 42 3.66 -8.43 0.11
CA GLU A 42 3.74 -8.78 -1.29
C GLU A 42 5.18 -8.75 -1.82
N SER A 43 5.42 -9.57 -2.83
CA SER A 43 6.67 -9.50 -3.58
C SER A 43 6.79 -8.18 -4.34
N GLY A 44 7.98 -7.55 -4.32
CA GLY A 44 8.34 -6.50 -5.28
C GLY A 44 8.26 -6.95 -6.75
N ARG A 45 8.10 -8.25 -7.00
CA ARG A 45 7.78 -8.82 -8.33
C ARG A 45 6.35 -8.54 -8.81
N CYS A 46 5.45 -8.01 -7.97
CA CYS A 46 4.12 -7.60 -8.43
C CYS A 46 4.11 -6.27 -9.19
N ALA A 47 5.17 -5.45 -9.04
CA ALA A 47 5.33 -4.23 -9.81
C ALA A 47 5.98 -4.55 -11.17
N PRO A 48 5.45 -4.06 -12.31
CA PRO A 48 6.05 -4.28 -13.63
C PRO A 48 7.46 -3.69 -13.80
N LEU A 49 8.23 -4.20 -14.76
CA LEU A 49 9.59 -3.70 -15.01
C LEU A 49 9.59 -2.24 -15.49
N GLN A 50 8.60 -1.83 -16.29
CA GLN A 50 8.41 -0.45 -16.75
C GLN A 50 8.40 0.52 -15.55
N TRP A 51 7.56 0.23 -14.55
CA TRP A 51 7.49 1.01 -13.31
C TRP A 51 8.85 1.07 -12.58
N MET A 52 9.57 -0.06 -12.47
CA MET A 52 10.89 -0.06 -11.83
C MET A 52 11.98 0.66 -12.64
N GLN A 53 11.87 0.68 -13.97
CA GLN A 53 12.84 1.33 -14.85
C GLN A 53 12.77 2.85 -14.72
N ASP A 54 11.58 3.41 -14.52
CA ASP A 54 11.36 4.85 -14.39
C ASP A 54 11.68 5.43 -13.00
N LEU A 55 11.98 4.60 -11.99
CA LEU A 55 12.45 5.05 -10.67
C LEU A 55 13.75 5.89 -10.72
N SER A 56 14.55 5.81 -11.78
CA SER A 56 15.73 6.67 -11.97
C SER A 56 16.20 6.74 -13.42
N VAL A 57 17.05 7.73 -13.74
CA VAL A 57 17.70 7.83 -15.07
C VAL A 57 18.66 6.66 -15.35
N LEU A 58 19.29 6.09 -14.32
CA LEU A 58 20.25 4.99 -14.43
C LEU A 58 19.57 3.62 -14.69
N THR A 59 18.29 3.50 -14.34
CA THR A 59 17.54 2.23 -14.41
C THR A 59 16.79 2.04 -15.73
N LYS A 60 16.65 3.09 -16.56
CA LYS A 60 15.84 3.12 -17.81
C LYS A 60 16.15 2.06 -18.88
N LYS A 61 17.26 1.32 -18.77
CA LYS A 61 17.63 0.20 -19.67
C LYS A 61 18.05 -1.07 -18.93
N ALA A 62 17.88 -1.12 -17.61
CA ALA A 62 18.24 -2.27 -16.80
C ALA A 62 17.14 -3.36 -16.89
N THR A 63 17.54 -4.63 -17.04
CA THR A 63 16.62 -5.76 -16.88
C THR A 63 16.27 -5.96 -15.39
N ARG A 64 15.15 -6.61 -15.04
CA ARG A 64 14.84 -6.93 -13.63
C ARG A 64 15.96 -7.68 -12.92
N ARG A 65 16.63 -8.61 -13.62
CA ARG A 65 17.84 -9.28 -13.10
C ARG A 65 18.99 -8.30 -12.87
N CYS A 66 19.19 -7.33 -13.75
CA CYS A 66 20.17 -6.26 -13.52
C CYS A 66 19.76 -5.43 -12.29
N LEU A 67 18.50 -4.99 -12.17
CA LEU A 67 18.02 -4.19 -11.02
C LEU A 67 18.18 -4.93 -9.68
N GLU A 68 17.74 -6.19 -9.61
CA GLU A 68 17.89 -7.04 -8.41
C GLU A 68 19.39 -7.28 -8.06
N ASN A 69 20.23 -7.55 -9.07
CA ASN A 69 21.67 -7.81 -8.86
C ASN A 69 22.50 -6.52 -8.66
N VAL A 70 22.04 -5.36 -9.14
CA VAL A 70 22.66 -4.04 -8.91
C VAL A 70 22.34 -3.53 -7.51
N GLY A 71 21.37 -4.10 -6.79
CA GLY A 71 21.36 -3.95 -5.32
C GLY A 71 22.56 -4.61 -4.64
N GLU A 72 23.11 -5.68 -5.21
CA GLU A 72 24.31 -6.37 -4.72
C GLU A 72 25.62 -5.75 -5.25
N PHE A 73 25.66 -5.31 -6.53
CA PHE A 73 26.87 -4.77 -7.17
C PHE A 73 26.93 -3.23 -7.18
N GLY A 74 25.77 -2.56 -7.25
CA GLY A 74 25.64 -1.10 -7.24
C GLY A 74 26.01 -0.47 -5.91
N GLY A 75 25.93 -1.21 -4.80
CA GLY A 75 26.53 -0.79 -3.52
C GLY A 75 28.03 -0.49 -3.66
N TYR A 76 28.77 -1.31 -4.41
CA TYR A 76 30.19 -1.08 -4.71
C TYR A 76 30.41 0.01 -5.76
N LEU A 77 29.55 0.15 -6.77
CA LEU A 77 29.68 1.21 -7.78
C LEU A 77 29.35 2.60 -7.22
N ILE A 78 28.43 2.71 -6.26
CA ILE A 78 28.13 3.96 -5.55
C ILE A 78 29.27 4.32 -4.59
N GLU A 79 29.93 3.34 -3.96
CA GLU A 79 31.19 3.57 -3.23
C GLU A 79 32.29 4.10 -4.15
N ALA A 80 32.54 3.44 -5.29
CA ALA A 80 33.57 3.86 -6.24
C ALA A 80 33.26 5.24 -6.86
N GLY A 81 32.04 5.44 -7.39
CA GLY A 81 31.61 6.69 -8.00
C GLY A 81 31.55 7.85 -7.00
N GLY A 82 31.03 7.61 -5.79
CA GLY A 82 30.98 8.61 -4.72
C GLY A 82 32.35 8.94 -4.14
N LEU A 83 33.30 8.00 -4.13
CA LEU A 83 34.70 8.27 -3.74
C LEU A 83 35.43 9.06 -4.83
N ILE A 84 35.27 8.68 -6.10
CA ILE A 84 35.85 9.39 -7.25
C ILE A 84 35.29 10.82 -7.35
N TYR A 85 33.98 11.00 -7.20
CA TYR A 85 33.34 12.32 -7.20
C TYR A 85 33.88 13.20 -6.06
N ARG A 86 33.91 12.70 -4.81
CA ARG A 86 34.43 13.44 -3.64
C ARG A 86 35.92 13.75 -3.72
N LEU A 87 36.73 12.85 -4.30
CA LEU A 87 38.13 13.14 -4.60
C LEU A 87 38.26 14.20 -5.70
N SER A 88 37.39 14.20 -6.72
CA SER A 88 37.41 15.23 -7.78
C SER A 88 36.98 16.62 -7.28
N GLU A 89 36.02 16.71 -6.36
CA GLU A 89 35.64 17.94 -5.64
C GLU A 89 36.81 18.50 -4.82
N LEU A 90 37.52 17.64 -4.07
CA LEU A 90 38.73 18.01 -3.33
C LEU A 90 39.87 18.54 -4.21
N PHE A 91 39.93 18.10 -5.47
CA PHE A 91 40.89 18.61 -6.47
C PHE A 91 40.46 19.94 -7.12
N TRP A 92 39.15 20.23 -7.21
CA TRP A 92 38.63 21.44 -7.86
C TRP A 92 38.30 22.59 -6.92
N ASN A 93 37.79 22.33 -5.70
CA ASN A 93 37.45 23.36 -4.73
C ASN A 93 37.69 22.91 -3.28
N PRO A 94 38.96 22.97 -2.80
CA PRO A 94 39.35 22.37 -1.52
C PRO A 94 38.57 22.88 -0.30
N MET A 95 38.16 24.15 -0.27
CA MET A 95 37.41 24.70 0.88
C MET A 95 35.93 24.36 0.88
N ALA A 96 35.30 24.10 -0.28
CA ALA A 96 33.93 23.62 -0.34
C ALA A 96 33.88 22.14 0.08
N GLY A 97 34.70 21.29 -0.54
CA GLY A 97 34.79 19.87 -0.20
C GLY A 97 35.12 19.60 1.28
N TRP A 98 35.96 20.42 1.92
CA TRP A 98 36.21 20.33 3.36
C TRP A 98 35.02 20.76 4.22
N ARG A 99 34.25 21.77 3.81
CA ARG A 99 33.06 22.22 4.56
C ARG A 99 31.92 21.22 4.49
N ASP A 100 31.65 20.66 3.31
CA ASP A 100 30.59 19.67 3.14
C ASP A 100 30.93 18.37 3.88
N LEU A 101 32.19 17.93 3.83
CA LEU A 101 32.68 16.80 4.62
C LEU A 101 32.56 17.04 6.13
N GLN A 102 32.83 18.27 6.59
CA GLN A 102 32.69 18.62 8.01
C GLN A 102 31.21 18.72 8.43
N LYS A 103 30.34 19.26 7.58
CA LYS A 103 28.89 19.36 7.83
C LYS A 103 28.25 17.97 7.92
N ASP A 104 28.62 17.05 7.04
CA ASP A 104 28.20 15.64 7.10
C ASP A 104 28.69 14.94 8.38
N LEU A 105 29.85 15.32 8.93
CA LEU A 105 30.38 14.80 10.19
C LEU A 105 29.69 15.41 11.43
N GLU A 106 29.19 16.64 11.34
CA GLU A 106 28.49 17.34 12.43
C GLU A 106 26.99 17.01 12.49
N GLU A 107 26.34 16.74 11.33
CA GLU A 107 24.92 16.34 11.28
C GLU A 107 24.68 14.84 11.60
N ASN A 108 25.72 14.00 11.60
CA ASN A 108 25.59 12.55 11.81
C ASN A 108 26.29 12.06 13.10
N ASP A 109 25.50 11.80 14.16
CA ASP A 109 25.93 11.25 15.47
C ASP A 109 26.49 9.80 15.39
N GLY A 110 27.67 9.65 14.79
CA GLY A 110 28.61 8.53 15.00
C GLY A 110 28.16 7.12 14.60
N ARG A 111 27.03 6.94 13.90
CA ARG A 111 26.43 5.60 13.63
C ARG A 111 26.25 5.25 12.17
N TYR A 112 27.29 5.46 11.37
CA TYR A 112 27.34 4.93 10.01
C TYR A 112 27.51 3.39 10.00
N LYS A 113 26.42 2.65 10.09
CA LYS A 113 26.36 1.28 9.53
C LYS A 113 26.15 1.44 8.03
N SER A 114 27.02 0.83 7.21
CA SER A 114 27.12 1.22 5.80
C SER A 114 25.79 1.05 5.03
N PRO A 115 25.31 2.09 4.31
CA PRO A 115 24.11 2.02 3.47
C PRO A 115 24.13 0.83 2.48
N THR A 116 25.32 0.39 2.08
CA THR A 116 25.55 -0.76 1.20
C THR A 116 25.01 -2.09 1.76
N ARG A 117 25.05 -2.32 3.08
CA ARG A 117 24.42 -3.51 3.69
C ARG A 117 22.89 -3.49 3.54
N HIS A 118 22.31 -2.29 3.48
CA HIS A 118 20.87 -2.10 3.51
C HIS A 118 20.27 -2.18 2.11
N ILE A 119 20.89 -1.56 1.09
CA ILE A 119 20.54 -1.73 -0.33
C ILE A 119 20.61 -3.21 -0.76
N ARG A 120 21.55 -3.98 -0.19
CA ARG A 120 21.62 -5.44 -0.41
C ARG A 120 20.45 -6.22 0.21
N ASN A 121 20.10 -5.92 1.47
CA ASN A 121 18.96 -6.57 2.11
C ASN A 121 17.63 -6.26 1.39
N LEU A 122 17.59 -5.09 0.74
CA LEU A 122 16.49 -4.57 -0.06
C LEU A 122 16.17 -5.49 -1.25
N THR A 123 17.14 -5.72 -2.13
CA THR A 123 16.94 -6.61 -3.29
C THR A 123 16.80 -8.08 -2.91
N GLN A 124 17.33 -8.49 -1.76
CA GLN A 124 17.10 -9.83 -1.19
C GLN A 124 15.68 -10.06 -0.66
N GLN A 125 14.90 -9.01 -0.38
CA GLN A 125 13.48 -9.15 -0.02
C GLN A 125 12.57 -8.98 -1.24
N SER A 126 12.84 -8.00 -2.11
CA SER A 126 12.01 -7.77 -3.32
C SER A 126 12.08 -8.91 -4.34
N SER A 127 13.14 -9.73 -4.30
CA SER A 127 13.29 -10.95 -5.10
C SER A 127 12.64 -12.21 -4.51
N LYS A 128 12.01 -12.15 -3.34
CA LYS A 128 11.25 -13.28 -2.76
C LYS A 128 9.80 -13.26 -3.25
N SER A 129 9.13 -14.41 -3.26
CA SER A 129 7.68 -14.47 -3.41
C SER A 129 6.97 -13.95 -2.15
N THR A 130 5.71 -13.53 -2.32
CA THR A 130 4.83 -13.09 -1.22
C THR A 130 4.80 -14.08 -0.03
N GLU A 131 4.78 -15.39 -0.31
CA GLU A 131 4.82 -16.42 0.76
C GLU A 131 6.11 -16.38 1.58
N LEU A 132 7.27 -16.26 0.94
CA LEU A 132 8.58 -16.24 1.61
C LEU A 132 8.81 -14.94 2.40
N ILE A 133 8.18 -13.84 1.99
CA ILE A 133 8.19 -12.57 2.74
C ILE A 133 7.33 -12.71 4.00
N ALA A 134 6.15 -13.34 3.90
CA ALA A 134 5.28 -13.61 5.05
C ALA A 134 5.96 -14.50 6.10
N ASP A 135 6.62 -15.59 5.69
CA ASP A 135 7.36 -16.49 6.59
C ASP A 135 8.51 -15.75 7.33
N ASP A 136 9.27 -14.91 6.63
CA ASP A 136 10.35 -14.08 7.21
C ASP A 136 9.78 -12.98 8.15
N PHE A 137 8.60 -12.42 7.83
CA PHE A 137 7.92 -11.49 8.72
C PHE A 137 7.56 -12.12 10.06
N ILE A 138 6.98 -13.34 10.07
CA ILE A 138 6.56 -13.99 11.31
C ILE A 138 7.73 -14.14 12.29
N GLY A 139 8.93 -14.48 11.79
CA GLY A 139 10.16 -14.51 12.60
C GLY A 139 10.59 -13.14 13.16
N LYS A 140 10.32 -12.05 12.45
CA LYS A 140 10.58 -10.66 12.91
C LYS A 140 9.51 -10.18 13.90
N ARG A 141 8.24 -10.51 13.67
CA ARG A 141 7.11 -10.24 14.56
C ARG A 141 7.31 -10.87 15.94
N SER A 142 7.81 -12.10 16.01
CA SER A 142 8.12 -12.77 17.29
C SER A 142 9.15 -11.99 18.13
N LYS A 143 10.16 -11.36 17.50
CA LYS A 143 11.15 -10.54 18.21
C LYS A 143 10.55 -9.23 18.77
N VAL A 144 9.48 -8.71 18.16
CA VAL A 144 8.70 -7.59 18.69
C VAL A 144 7.85 -8.04 19.87
N TYR A 145 7.16 -9.17 19.74
CA TYR A 145 6.40 -9.78 20.83
C TYR A 145 7.25 -10.02 22.08
N GLU A 146 8.41 -10.69 21.95
CA GLU A 146 9.38 -10.92 23.04
C GLU A 146 9.92 -9.63 23.70
N TRP A 147 9.92 -8.51 22.98
CA TRP A 147 10.32 -7.21 23.52
C TRP A 147 9.17 -6.54 24.25
N LEU A 148 7.98 -6.50 23.64
CA LEU A 148 6.78 -5.95 24.26
C LEU A 148 6.48 -6.65 25.60
N GLN A 149 6.61 -7.98 25.69
CA GLN A 149 6.47 -8.72 26.96
C GLN A 149 7.38 -8.23 28.11
N LYS A 150 8.47 -7.52 27.80
CA LYS A 150 9.42 -6.95 28.76
C LYS A 150 9.22 -5.45 29.01
N GLU A 151 8.42 -4.79 28.18
CA GLU A 151 8.04 -3.39 28.39
C GLU A 151 7.11 -3.27 29.59
N ARG A 152 7.30 -2.23 30.42
CA ARG A 152 6.51 -1.99 31.64
C ARG A 152 4.99 -2.00 31.39
N LEU A 153 4.56 -1.56 30.21
CA LEU A 153 3.13 -1.50 29.84
C LEU A 153 2.48 -2.89 29.66
N TYR A 154 3.25 -3.91 29.29
CA TYR A 154 2.75 -5.26 28.99
C TYR A 154 3.33 -6.37 29.87
N SER A 155 4.28 -6.03 30.75
CA SER A 155 4.90 -6.97 31.68
C SER A 155 3.84 -7.58 32.61
N GLY A 156 3.80 -8.92 32.67
CA GLY A 156 2.82 -9.67 33.47
C GLY A 156 1.46 -9.92 32.78
N ILE A 157 1.24 -9.40 31.56
CA ILE A 157 0.00 -9.66 30.81
C ILE A 157 0.03 -11.07 30.21
N SER A 158 -0.94 -11.89 30.59
CA SER A 158 -1.03 -13.32 30.22
C SER A 158 -1.49 -13.57 28.78
N ASN A 159 -2.15 -12.60 28.15
CA ASN A 159 -2.68 -12.71 26.78
C ASN A 159 -2.29 -11.48 25.95
N LEU A 160 -1.00 -11.09 25.94
CA LEU A 160 -0.48 -10.12 24.97
C LEU A 160 -0.63 -10.69 23.55
N MET A 161 -1.02 -9.84 22.60
CA MET A 161 -1.21 -10.22 21.21
C MET A 161 -0.69 -9.12 20.27
N VAL A 162 -0.08 -9.52 19.16
CA VAL A 162 0.49 -8.62 18.14
C VAL A 162 -0.06 -9.02 16.77
N PHE A 163 -0.59 -8.06 16.00
CA PHE A 163 -1.22 -8.29 14.70
C PHE A 163 -0.63 -7.35 13.66
N SER A 164 -0.67 -7.79 12.41
CA SER A 164 -0.31 -6.97 11.25
C SER A 164 -1.45 -6.98 10.24
N VAL A 165 -1.95 -5.79 9.90
CA VAL A 165 -2.94 -5.60 8.84
C VAL A 165 -2.17 -5.55 7.52
N VAL A 166 -2.30 -6.60 6.73
CA VAL A 166 -1.49 -6.80 5.52
C VAL A 166 -2.21 -6.24 4.30
N MET A 167 -1.53 -5.37 3.58
CA MET A 167 -2.05 -4.74 2.37
C MET A 167 -1.65 -5.57 1.14
N THR A 168 -2.57 -5.73 0.20
CA THR A 168 -2.28 -6.26 -1.14
C THR A 168 -2.13 -5.10 -2.14
N MET A 169 -1.42 -5.32 -3.25
CA MET A 169 -1.10 -4.27 -4.23
C MET A 169 -1.33 -4.74 -5.67
N ASP A 170 -2.33 -4.17 -6.34
CA ASP A 170 -2.61 -4.41 -7.76
C ASP A 170 -1.94 -3.35 -8.63
N MET A 171 -0.80 -3.67 -9.24
CA MET A 171 -0.10 -2.75 -10.16
C MET A 171 -0.45 -3.01 -11.64
N GLU A 172 -1.38 -3.93 -11.95
CA GLU A 172 -1.64 -4.34 -13.34
C GLU A 172 -2.26 -3.23 -14.19
N TYR A 173 -3.02 -2.32 -13.57
CA TYR A 173 -3.70 -1.20 -14.25
C TYR A 173 -3.03 0.16 -14.03
N ALA A 174 -1.83 0.23 -13.45
CA ALA A 174 -1.14 1.48 -13.09
C ALA A 174 -0.55 2.27 -14.29
N HIS A 175 -1.38 2.58 -15.28
CA HIS A 175 -1.08 3.26 -16.56
C HIS A 175 -2.36 3.88 -17.15
N VAL A 176 -2.25 4.76 -18.17
CA VAL A 176 -3.41 5.50 -18.70
C VAL A 176 -4.43 4.60 -19.39
N ASP A 177 -4.00 3.54 -20.08
CA ASP A 177 -4.94 2.62 -20.73
C ASP A 177 -5.65 1.70 -19.73
N GLY A 178 -5.27 1.74 -18.46
CA GLY A 178 -6.00 1.10 -17.37
C GLY A 178 -7.47 1.53 -17.33
N TYR A 179 -7.82 2.77 -17.69
CA TYR A 179 -9.21 3.23 -17.81
C TYR A 179 -10.04 2.44 -18.83
N PHE A 180 -9.39 1.74 -19.76
CA PHE A 180 -10.00 0.87 -20.76
C PHE A 180 -9.96 -0.61 -20.37
N GLY A 181 -9.70 -0.94 -19.10
CA GLY A 181 -9.63 -2.32 -18.61
C GLY A 181 -8.43 -3.09 -19.19
N LEU A 182 -7.38 -2.39 -19.64
CA LEU A 182 -6.18 -3.00 -20.18
C LEU A 182 -5.11 -3.12 -19.10
N LYS A 183 -4.47 -4.29 -19.00
CA LYS A 183 -3.34 -4.50 -18.12
C LYS A 183 -2.05 -4.06 -18.80
N LEU A 184 -1.07 -3.61 -18.02
CA LEU A 184 0.29 -3.34 -18.50
C LEU A 184 0.97 -4.65 -18.93
N TYR A 185 0.91 -5.68 -18.09
CA TYR A 185 1.32 -7.05 -18.44
C TYR A 185 0.12 -7.95 -18.66
N ASN A 186 0.04 -8.52 -19.85
CA ASN A 186 -0.99 -9.47 -20.24
C ASN A 186 -0.34 -10.85 -20.38
N ALA A 187 -0.78 -11.80 -19.56
CA ALA A 187 -0.22 -13.15 -19.51
C ALA A 187 -0.52 -13.94 -20.79
N LEU A 188 0.49 -14.64 -21.33
CA LEU A 188 0.39 -15.59 -22.43
C LEU A 188 0.74 -17.00 -21.95
N TYR A 189 -0.12 -17.97 -22.25
CA TYR A 189 -0.02 -19.36 -21.81
C TYR A 189 0.12 -20.31 -23.01
N ARG A 190 0.82 -21.45 -22.87
CA ARG A 190 0.92 -22.45 -23.96
C ARG A 190 -0.24 -23.44 -23.94
N THR A 191 -0.77 -23.73 -22.76
CA THR A 191 -1.83 -24.71 -22.52
C THR A 191 -2.90 -24.18 -21.55
N LEU A 192 -4.04 -24.86 -21.48
CA LEU A 192 -5.04 -24.60 -20.43
C LEU A 192 -4.52 -24.96 -19.03
N GLU A 193 -3.65 -25.96 -18.92
CA GLU A 193 -3.04 -26.38 -17.65
C GLU A 193 -2.14 -25.26 -17.07
N ASP A 194 -1.41 -24.53 -17.92
CA ASP A 194 -0.61 -23.37 -17.52
C ASP A 194 -1.48 -22.22 -16.96
N ILE A 195 -2.70 -22.05 -17.51
CA ILE A 195 -3.69 -21.07 -17.01
C ILE A 195 -4.14 -21.47 -15.60
N GLU A 196 -4.51 -22.74 -15.40
CA GLU A 196 -4.95 -23.24 -14.08
C GLU A 196 -3.86 -23.13 -13.00
N LYS A 197 -2.58 -23.23 -13.40
CA LYS A 197 -1.41 -23.08 -12.51
C LYS A 197 -0.97 -21.63 -12.29
N LEU A 198 -1.43 -20.68 -13.12
CA LEU A 198 -0.90 -19.31 -13.19
C LEU A 198 0.61 -19.30 -13.52
N GLU A 199 0.99 -20.06 -14.56
CA GLU A 199 2.36 -20.22 -15.07
C GLU A 199 2.49 -19.74 -16.53
N PRO A 200 2.42 -18.42 -16.79
CA PRO A 200 2.56 -17.90 -18.15
C PRO A 200 3.96 -18.11 -18.73
N CYS A 201 4.00 -18.38 -20.03
CA CYS A 201 5.22 -18.60 -20.80
C CYS A 201 5.86 -17.30 -21.32
N ALA A 202 5.07 -16.23 -21.43
CA ALA A 202 5.49 -14.86 -21.72
C ALA A 202 4.46 -13.87 -21.14
N TYR A 203 4.85 -12.61 -20.96
CA TYR A 203 3.90 -11.50 -20.87
C TYR A 203 4.03 -10.60 -22.07
N TRP A 204 2.92 -9.96 -22.38
CA TRP A 204 2.77 -9.01 -23.46
C TRP A 204 2.46 -7.62 -22.90
N CYS A 205 3.18 -6.61 -23.36
CA CYS A 205 3.10 -5.22 -22.93
C CYS A 205 2.99 -4.28 -24.15
N PRO A 206 2.13 -3.25 -24.13
CA PRO A 206 2.12 -2.22 -25.17
C PRO A 206 3.33 -1.28 -25.06
N VAL A 207 3.78 -0.69 -26.16
CA VAL A 207 4.78 0.40 -26.15
C VAL A 207 4.15 1.73 -25.73
N HIS A 208 4.19 2.03 -24.44
CA HIS A 208 3.77 3.29 -23.82
C HIS A 208 4.41 4.55 -24.46
N GLY A 209 3.74 5.70 -24.35
CA GLY A 209 4.16 7.01 -24.90
C GLY A 209 3.18 7.62 -25.92
N HIS A 210 3.49 8.83 -26.41
CA HIS A 210 2.57 9.70 -27.18
C HIS A 210 1.56 9.01 -28.12
N TRP A 211 0.27 9.26 -27.85
CA TRP A 211 -0.88 8.77 -28.59
C TRP A 211 -1.40 9.82 -29.57
N GLU A 212 -1.57 9.46 -30.85
CA GLU A 212 -2.31 10.28 -31.81
C GLU A 212 -3.73 9.73 -32.00
N LYS A 213 -4.73 10.57 -31.70
CA LYS A 213 -6.14 10.26 -31.90
C LYS A 213 -6.49 10.42 -33.38
N GLN A 214 -6.85 9.33 -34.06
CA GLN A 214 -7.29 9.42 -35.45
C GLN A 214 -8.64 10.18 -35.56
N PRO A 215 -8.81 11.02 -36.60
CA PRO A 215 -10.10 11.64 -36.91
C PRO A 215 -11.10 10.59 -37.47
N PRO A 216 -12.42 10.91 -37.50
CA PRO A 216 -13.44 10.00 -38.03
C PRO A 216 -13.14 9.56 -39.49
N PRO A 217 -13.50 8.33 -39.90
CA PRO A 217 -14.69 7.59 -39.44
C PRO A 217 -14.45 6.43 -38.46
N LEU A 218 -13.20 6.05 -38.17
CA LEU A 218 -12.89 4.93 -37.28
C LEU A 218 -12.96 5.36 -35.80
N LYS A 219 -14.18 5.34 -35.22
CA LYS A 219 -14.36 5.51 -33.78
C LYS A 219 -13.69 4.36 -33.02
N GLY A 220 -12.74 4.69 -32.15
CA GLY A 220 -12.21 3.75 -31.15
C GLY A 220 -11.03 2.90 -31.64
N THR A 221 -10.16 3.46 -32.49
CA THR A 221 -8.87 2.86 -32.88
C THR A 221 -7.73 3.86 -32.61
N TYR A 222 -6.74 3.43 -31.82
CA TYR A 222 -5.48 4.13 -31.55
C TYR A 222 -4.33 3.41 -32.27
N VAL A 223 -3.26 4.09 -32.69
CA VAL A 223 -2.17 3.50 -33.52
C VAL A 223 -0.79 4.06 -33.15
N LYS A 224 0.25 3.22 -33.19
CA LYS A 224 1.69 3.59 -33.13
C LYS A 224 2.53 2.71 -34.09
N GLU A 225 3.62 3.22 -34.65
CA GLU A 225 4.42 2.54 -35.70
C GLU A 225 5.71 1.83 -35.20
N LYS A 226 5.99 0.66 -35.81
CA LYS A 226 7.28 -0.05 -36.09
C LYS A 226 8.33 -0.18 -34.94
N ILE A 227 8.94 -1.35 -34.67
CA ILE A 227 9.06 -2.62 -35.42
C ILE A 227 9.31 -3.84 -34.47
N VAL A 228 9.46 -5.07 -35.00
CA VAL A 228 9.28 -6.36 -34.28
C VAL A 228 10.52 -7.31 -34.37
N ARG A 229 10.80 -8.19 -33.36
CA ARG A 229 11.19 -9.63 -33.57
C ARG A 229 11.40 -10.50 -32.30
N ASN A 230 10.93 -11.76 -32.37
CA ASN A 230 11.62 -12.97 -31.88
C ASN A 230 11.15 -14.20 -32.72
N GLU A 231 11.84 -15.35 -32.67
CA GLU A 231 11.91 -16.28 -33.82
C GLU A 231 10.95 -17.50 -33.85
N ASP A 232 10.26 -17.89 -32.77
CA ASP A 232 9.54 -19.18 -32.71
C ASP A 232 8.02 -19.10 -32.95
N GLY A 233 7.50 -20.01 -33.77
CA GLY A 233 6.10 -20.07 -34.23
C GLY A 233 5.13 -20.83 -33.32
N ASP A 234 5.20 -20.58 -32.01
CA ASP A 234 4.30 -21.16 -31.00
C ASP A 234 2.88 -20.54 -31.04
N VAL A 235 1.88 -21.29 -30.55
CA VAL A 235 0.48 -20.83 -30.37
C VAL A 235 0.25 -20.49 -28.90
N TYR A 236 -0.49 -19.40 -28.62
CA TYR A 236 -0.69 -18.90 -27.26
C TYR A 236 -2.18 -18.78 -26.88
N HIS A 237 -2.45 -18.71 -25.57
CA HIS A 237 -3.77 -18.50 -24.98
C HIS A 237 -3.74 -17.32 -23.99
N ARG A 238 -4.82 -16.54 -23.91
CA ARG A 238 -5.00 -15.42 -22.95
C ARG A 238 -6.15 -15.74 -21.98
N THR A 239 -6.10 -15.15 -20.79
CA THR A 239 -7.30 -15.05 -19.92
C THR A 239 -8.17 -13.86 -20.34
N GLY A 240 -9.49 -14.02 -20.20
CA GLY A 240 -10.48 -12.99 -20.48
C GLY A 240 -10.53 -11.90 -19.42
N SER A 241 -11.37 -10.89 -19.68
CA SER A 241 -11.65 -9.78 -18.77
C SER A 241 -12.26 -10.19 -17.42
N ASP A 242 -12.67 -11.45 -17.28
CA ASP A 242 -13.39 -12.04 -16.16
C ASP A 242 -12.69 -13.28 -15.55
N GLY A 243 -11.46 -13.59 -15.98
CA GLY A 243 -10.69 -14.74 -15.48
C GLY A 243 -11.11 -16.10 -16.08
N HIS A 244 -12.02 -16.12 -17.06
CA HIS A 244 -12.30 -17.31 -17.85
C HIS A 244 -11.37 -17.40 -19.09
N PRO A 245 -11.13 -18.59 -19.67
CA PRO A 245 -10.24 -18.75 -20.82
C PRO A 245 -10.88 -18.16 -22.09
N ALA A 246 -10.69 -16.86 -22.32
CA ALA A 246 -11.23 -16.14 -23.47
C ALA A 246 -10.21 -16.10 -24.62
N HIS A 247 -10.48 -16.96 -25.60
CA HIS A 247 -9.87 -17.04 -26.93
C HIS A 247 -8.41 -17.57 -27.04
N PRO A 248 -8.14 -18.38 -28.08
CA PRO A 248 -6.78 -18.60 -28.55
C PRO A 248 -6.23 -17.29 -29.13
N VAL A 249 -5.00 -16.95 -28.76
CA VAL A 249 -4.26 -15.81 -29.30
C VAL A 249 -3.26 -16.33 -30.33
N LEU A 250 -3.63 -16.09 -31.59
CA LEU A 250 -2.82 -16.12 -32.81
C LEU A 250 -2.47 -17.49 -33.42
N GLN A 251 -2.80 -17.60 -34.71
CA GLN A 251 -2.08 -18.47 -35.64
C GLN A 251 -0.76 -17.79 -36.05
N LYS A 252 0.35 -18.53 -35.92
CA LYS A 252 1.68 -18.37 -36.55
C LYS A 252 2.43 -17.03 -36.50
N ASP A 253 1.82 -15.89 -36.81
CA ASP A 253 2.57 -14.72 -37.27
C ASP A 253 2.47 -13.51 -36.34
N PHE A 254 3.19 -13.54 -35.20
CA PHE A 254 3.72 -12.27 -34.66
C PHE A 254 4.75 -11.64 -35.62
N GLN A 255 5.28 -12.41 -36.57
CA GLN A 255 6.27 -11.96 -37.56
C GLN A 255 5.71 -11.06 -38.67
N SER A 256 4.38 -11.01 -38.87
CA SER A 256 3.73 -10.19 -39.92
C SER A 256 2.78 -9.11 -39.40
N VAL A 257 2.61 -8.99 -38.08
CA VAL A 257 1.64 -8.07 -37.46
C VAL A 257 2.28 -6.69 -37.26
N GLU A 258 2.02 -5.76 -38.17
CA GLU A 258 2.43 -4.35 -38.01
C GLU A 258 1.73 -3.65 -36.82
N LYS A 259 0.62 -4.21 -36.32
CA LYS A 259 -0.23 -3.67 -35.25
C LYS A 259 -0.97 -4.76 -34.48
N ALA A 260 -0.76 -4.88 -33.17
CA ALA A 260 -1.56 -5.79 -32.34
C ALA A 260 -2.75 -5.04 -31.73
N THR A 261 -3.96 -5.39 -32.13
CA THR A 261 -5.19 -4.80 -31.57
C THR A 261 -5.52 -5.42 -30.21
N LEU A 262 -5.32 -4.66 -29.15
CA LEU A 262 -5.91 -4.95 -27.85
C LEU A 262 -7.41 -4.68 -27.90
N VAL A 263 -8.22 -5.60 -27.39
CA VAL A 263 -9.59 -5.30 -27.00
C VAL A 263 -9.63 -5.03 -25.50
N GLY A 264 -10.01 -3.81 -25.16
CA GLY A 264 -10.40 -3.37 -23.83
C GLY A 264 -11.87 -2.98 -23.80
N SER A 265 -12.34 -2.43 -22.68
CA SER A 265 -13.67 -1.85 -22.58
C SER A 265 -13.77 -0.86 -21.42
N TYR A 266 -14.66 0.13 -21.56
CA TYR A 266 -15.03 1.05 -20.49
C TYR A 266 -16.55 1.16 -20.41
N PHE A 267 -17.08 1.67 -19.29
CA PHE A 267 -18.50 1.97 -19.16
C PHE A 267 -18.79 3.42 -19.57
N ASP A 268 -19.54 3.61 -20.67
CA ASP A 268 -19.97 4.93 -21.13
C ASP A 268 -21.19 5.42 -20.34
N THR A 269 -20.98 6.49 -19.58
CA THR A 269 -22.01 7.11 -18.74
C THR A 269 -23.12 7.78 -19.54
N ASN A 270 -22.90 8.12 -20.81
CA ASN A 270 -23.88 8.80 -21.66
C ASN A 270 -24.86 7.81 -22.30
N THR A 271 -24.39 6.61 -22.65
CA THR A 271 -25.23 5.55 -23.23
C THR A 271 -25.63 4.45 -22.24
N ASN A 272 -25.09 4.50 -21.01
CA ASN A 272 -25.30 3.53 -19.93
C ASN A 272 -24.97 2.09 -20.35
N LYS A 273 -23.84 1.91 -21.04
CA LYS A 273 -23.40 0.64 -21.64
C LYS A 273 -21.89 0.46 -21.53
N THR A 274 -21.44 -0.78 -21.39
CA THR A 274 -20.05 -1.15 -21.63
C THR A 274 -19.75 -1.05 -23.13
N VAL A 275 -18.75 -0.26 -23.48
CA VAL A 275 -18.27 -0.03 -24.85
C VAL A 275 -16.90 -0.68 -24.99
N GLN A 276 -16.76 -1.59 -25.95
CA GLN A 276 -15.46 -2.15 -26.32
C GLN A 276 -14.61 -1.10 -27.03
N VAL A 277 -13.31 -1.10 -26.77
CA VAL A 277 -12.32 -0.25 -27.44
C VAL A 277 -11.20 -1.10 -28.01
N ALA A 278 -10.76 -0.73 -29.22
CA ALA A 278 -9.66 -1.36 -29.93
C ALA A 278 -8.43 -0.45 -29.84
N ILE A 279 -7.34 -0.92 -29.21
CA ILE A 279 -6.09 -0.17 -29.13
C ILE A 279 -5.05 -0.92 -29.96
N ASP A 280 -4.74 -0.42 -31.16
CA ASP A 280 -3.61 -0.95 -31.93
C ASP A 280 -2.32 -0.44 -31.29
N SER A 281 -1.59 -1.35 -30.68
CA SER A 281 -0.31 -1.05 -30.03
C SER A 281 0.80 -1.90 -30.65
N VAL A 282 2.03 -1.41 -30.57
CA VAL A 282 3.20 -2.21 -30.92
C VAL A 282 3.39 -3.25 -29.79
N PRO A 283 3.39 -4.55 -30.13
CA PRO A 283 3.52 -5.61 -29.14
C PRO A 283 4.96 -5.74 -28.63
N VAL A 284 5.19 -5.72 -27.31
CA VAL A 284 6.48 -6.10 -26.71
C VAL A 284 6.29 -7.31 -25.81
N LEU A 285 6.98 -8.40 -26.15
CA LEU A 285 7.10 -9.55 -25.26
C LEU A 285 8.15 -9.27 -24.18
N THR A 286 7.83 -9.61 -22.93
CA THR A 286 8.79 -9.57 -21.84
C THR A 286 9.91 -10.59 -22.06
N SER A 287 11.12 -10.27 -21.59
CA SER A 287 12.21 -11.24 -21.60
C SER A 287 11.88 -12.47 -20.73
N SER A 288 12.47 -13.62 -21.04
CA SER A 288 12.22 -14.85 -20.27
C SER A 288 12.63 -14.73 -18.78
N ASP A 289 13.63 -13.89 -18.46
CA ASP A 289 14.02 -13.54 -17.09
C ASP A 289 12.97 -12.67 -16.38
N GLU A 290 12.24 -11.81 -17.10
CA GLU A 290 11.14 -11.00 -16.56
C GLU A 290 9.91 -11.88 -16.31
N THR A 291 9.50 -12.68 -17.31
CA THR A 291 8.35 -13.58 -17.23
C THR A 291 8.44 -14.54 -16.04
N LYS A 292 9.61 -15.13 -15.80
CA LYS A 292 9.83 -16.05 -14.67
C LYS A 292 9.75 -15.39 -13.30
N LYS A 293 9.92 -14.06 -13.24
CA LYS A 293 9.99 -13.31 -11.98
C LYS A 293 8.68 -12.64 -11.63
N TYR A 294 7.99 -12.02 -12.58
CA TYR A 294 6.78 -11.24 -12.32
C TYR A 294 5.70 -12.06 -11.60
N GLU A 295 5.15 -11.49 -10.51
CA GLU A 295 4.11 -12.10 -9.68
C GLU A 295 2.79 -11.37 -9.92
N GLN A 296 2.05 -11.81 -10.96
CA GLN A 296 0.77 -11.22 -11.36
C GLN A 296 -0.26 -11.21 -10.21
N TRP A 297 -1.23 -10.30 -10.28
CA TRP A 297 -2.18 -10.00 -9.18
C TRP A 297 -2.82 -11.25 -8.57
N GLU A 298 -3.35 -12.14 -9.41
CA GLU A 298 -4.02 -13.37 -8.98
C GLU A 298 -3.09 -14.31 -8.18
N LYS A 299 -1.79 -14.28 -8.49
CA LYS A 299 -0.75 -15.07 -7.80
C LYS A 299 -0.37 -14.43 -6.47
N GLN A 300 -0.22 -13.10 -6.43
CA GLN A 300 -0.04 -12.35 -5.17
C GLN A 300 -1.22 -12.57 -4.22
N LEU A 301 -2.46 -12.50 -4.74
CA LEU A 301 -3.68 -12.71 -3.98
C LEU A 301 -3.73 -14.14 -3.40
N LYS A 302 -3.51 -15.17 -4.23
CA LYS A 302 -3.42 -16.58 -3.78
C LYS A 302 -2.38 -16.74 -2.66
N ASN A 303 -1.18 -16.18 -2.85
CA ASN A 303 -0.08 -16.30 -1.89
C ASN A 303 -0.38 -15.57 -0.57
N THR A 304 -1.05 -14.41 -0.63
CA THR A 304 -1.49 -13.65 0.55
C THR A 304 -2.54 -14.44 1.35
N GLU A 305 -3.54 -15.01 0.67
CA GLU A 305 -4.55 -15.86 1.33
C GLU A 305 -3.91 -17.09 1.98
N LEU A 306 -2.98 -17.76 1.29
CA LEU A 306 -2.22 -18.88 1.86
C LEU A 306 -1.42 -18.46 3.09
N ALA A 307 -0.75 -17.30 3.07
CA ALA A 307 -0.02 -16.78 4.23
C ALA A 307 -0.95 -16.47 5.43
N VAL A 308 -2.10 -15.85 5.19
CA VAL A 308 -3.12 -15.58 6.23
C VAL A 308 -3.68 -16.88 6.80
N LEU A 309 -3.97 -17.86 5.96
CA LEU A 309 -4.48 -19.18 6.36
C LEU A 309 -3.42 -20.05 7.07
N LYS A 310 -2.12 -19.83 6.77
CA LYS A 310 -0.96 -20.45 7.42
C LYS A 310 -0.67 -19.82 8.79
N TYR A 311 -0.90 -18.52 8.95
CA TYR A 311 -0.71 -17.75 10.18
C TYR A 311 -1.99 -17.01 10.62
N PRO A 312 -3.08 -17.75 10.90
CA PRO A 312 -4.39 -17.18 11.17
C PRO A 312 -4.35 -16.29 12.41
N LEU A 313 -4.98 -15.13 12.31
CA LEU A 313 -4.98 -14.09 13.35
C LEU A 313 -3.57 -13.64 13.79
N LYS A 314 -2.53 -13.82 12.95
CA LYS A 314 -1.28 -13.04 13.03
C LYS A 314 -1.24 -11.98 11.93
N PHE A 315 -1.83 -12.31 10.78
CA PHE A 315 -2.16 -11.40 9.69
C PHE A 315 -3.67 -11.15 9.59
N LEU A 316 -4.05 -9.92 9.23
CA LEU A 316 -5.42 -9.51 8.92
C LEU A 316 -5.40 -8.83 7.54
N PRO A 317 -5.89 -9.45 6.46
CA PRO A 317 -5.65 -8.93 5.11
C PRO A 317 -6.65 -7.86 4.67
N MET A 318 -6.18 -6.90 3.87
CA MET A 318 -6.99 -5.90 3.17
C MET A 318 -6.95 -6.20 1.66
N PHE A 319 -8.12 -6.20 1.02
CA PHE A 319 -8.27 -6.53 -0.40
C PHE A 319 -7.97 -5.31 -1.26
N HIS A 320 -7.07 -5.40 -2.23
CA HIS A 320 -6.82 -4.28 -3.13
C HIS A 320 -8.01 -4.06 -4.08
N TYR A 321 -8.57 -2.85 -4.03
CA TYR A 321 -9.63 -2.41 -4.95
C TYR A 321 -9.05 -1.41 -5.95
N ASP A 322 -8.72 -1.89 -7.14
CA ASP A 322 -8.59 -1.03 -8.32
C ASP A 322 -9.94 -1.01 -9.07
N PRO A 323 -10.65 0.14 -9.13
CA PRO A 323 -11.94 0.25 -9.85
C PRO A 323 -11.85 -0.12 -11.34
N ARG A 324 -10.69 0.03 -11.99
CA ARG A 324 -10.46 -0.28 -13.40
C ARG A 324 -10.59 -1.78 -13.70
N ARG A 325 -10.26 -2.64 -12.72
CA ARG A 325 -10.42 -4.09 -12.80
C ARG A 325 -11.88 -4.53 -12.91
N TRP A 326 -12.80 -3.78 -12.29
CA TRP A 326 -14.19 -4.23 -12.08
C TRP A 326 -15.20 -3.50 -12.98
N GLN A 327 -14.87 -2.29 -13.46
CA GLN A 327 -15.75 -1.51 -14.35
C GLN A 327 -16.21 -2.23 -15.63
N PRO A 328 -15.40 -3.07 -16.34
CA PRO A 328 -15.86 -3.79 -17.52
C PRO A 328 -17.14 -4.60 -17.31
N GLY A 329 -17.27 -5.24 -16.14
CA GLY A 329 -18.48 -5.98 -15.72
C GLY A 329 -19.53 -5.11 -15.01
N ASN A 330 -19.23 -3.83 -14.78
CA ASN A 330 -20.07 -2.84 -14.06
C ASN A 330 -20.69 -3.37 -12.75
N SER A 331 -19.92 -4.14 -11.97
CA SER A 331 -20.37 -4.72 -10.71
C SER A 331 -19.25 -4.81 -9.69
N ASN A 332 -19.56 -4.43 -8.44
CA ASN A 332 -18.68 -4.61 -7.28
C ASN A 332 -18.92 -5.95 -6.55
N ASP A 333 -19.72 -6.89 -7.09
CA ASP A 333 -20.09 -8.15 -6.42
C ASP A 333 -18.88 -9.04 -6.10
N PHE A 334 -17.85 -9.05 -6.95
CA PHE A 334 -16.62 -9.79 -6.65
C PHE A 334 -15.84 -9.18 -5.48
N PRO A 335 -15.42 -7.89 -5.50
CA PRO A 335 -14.70 -7.30 -4.37
C PRO A 335 -15.54 -7.27 -3.08
N MET A 336 -16.85 -7.00 -3.16
CA MET A 336 -17.72 -6.97 -1.98
C MET A 336 -17.87 -8.34 -1.30
N ARG A 337 -17.82 -9.45 -2.05
CA ARG A 337 -17.76 -10.81 -1.48
C ARG A 337 -16.45 -11.10 -0.72
N GLN A 338 -15.37 -10.36 -0.97
CA GLN A 338 -14.10 -10.56 -0.26
C GLN A 338 -14.14 -10.04 1.19
N VAL A 339 -15.00 -9.06 1.45
CA VAL A 339 -15.19 -8.40 2.75
C VAL A 339 -16.54 -8.71 3.42
N SER A 340 -17.33 -9.62 2.85
CA SER A 340 -18.63 -10.04 3.38
C SER A 340 -18.52 -11.00 4.58
N ASP A 341 -19.66 -11.48 5.09
CA ASP A 341 -19.74 -12.46 6.17
C ASP A 341 -18.93 -13.75 5.92
N GLU A 342 -18.72 -14.14 4.66
CA GLU A 342 -17.91 -15.30 4.23
C GLU A 342 -16.50 -14.92 3.74
N GLY A 343 -16.22 -13.62 3.63
CA GLY A 343 -14.98 -13.05 3.09
C GLY A 343 -13.77 -13.26 4.01
N LEU A 344 -12.56 -13.22 3.44
CA LEU A 344 -11.31 -13.34 4.20
C LEU A 344 -10.68 -11.99 4.59
N TYR A 345 -11.21 -10.88 4.09
CA TYR A 345 -10.58 -9.57 4.18
C TYR A 345 -11.30 -8.66 5.17
N LEU A 346 -10.53 -7.81 5.83
CA LEU A 346 -10.97 -6.86 6.86
C LEU A 346 -11.60 -5.59 6.25
N GLY A 347 -11.21 -5.26 5.02
CA GLY A 347 -11.62 -4.07 4.29
C GLY A 347 -10.83 -3.93 2.99
N PHE A 348 -10.80 -2.72 2.43
CA PHE A 348 -10.18 -2.45 1.13
C PHE A 348 -8.90 -1.61 1.23
N LYS A 349 -7.86 -1.98 0.48
CA LYS A 349 -6.73 -1.10 0.14
C LYS A 349 -7.07 -0.42 -1.19
N MET A 350 -6.92 0.90 -1.25
CA MET A 350 -6.90 1.68 -2.47
C MET A 350 -5.53 2.36 -2.62
N TYR A 351 -5.21 2.78 -3.83
CA TYR A 351 -3.94 3.44 -4.14
C TYR A 351 -4.13 4.37 -5.34
N THR A 352 -4.83 5.49 -5.13
CA THR A 352 -5.17 6.45 -6.20
C THR A 352 -3.96 7.01 -6.96
N ALA A 353 -2.77 7.00 -6.34
CA ALA A 353 -1.50 7.31 -7.01
C ALA A 353 -1.13 6.34 -8.16
N GLN A 354 -1.78 5.18 -8.30
CA GLN A 354 -1.74 4.33 -9.51
C GLN A 354 -2.54 4.92 -10.69
N GLY A 355 -3.08 6.12 -10.57
CA GLY A 355 -3.66 6.88 -11.66
C GLY A 355 -5.17 6.69 -11.84
N TYR A 356 -5.92 6.89 -10.77
CA TYR A 356 -7.36 7.17 -10.80
C TYR A 356 -7.71 8.17 -9.69
N ARG A 357 -8.66 9.07 -9.92
CA ARG A 357 -9.06 10.04 -8.89
C ARG A 357 -9.89 9.37 -7.78
N PRO A 358 -9.94 9.91 -6.56
CA PRO A 358 -10.82 9.40 -5.50
C PRO A 358 -12.30 9.34 -5.91
N LEU A 359 -12.82 10.36 -6.60
CA LEU A 359 -14.13 10.28 -7.27
C LEU A 359 -13.96 10.45 -8.79
N ASP A 360 -13.51 9.38 -9.46
CA ASP A 360 -13.26 9.45 -10.89
C ASP A 360 -14.54 9.26 -11.73
N ARG A 361 -14.96 10.32 -12.45
CA ARG A 361 -16.10 10.25 -13.39
C ARG A 361 -15.87 9.24 -14.53
N ARG A 362 -14.61 8.91 -14.83
CA ARG A 362 -14.24 7.88 -15.82
C ARG A 362 -14.62 6.48 -15.32
N LEU A 363 -14.68 6.30 -13.99
CA LEU A 363 -14.90 5.05 -13.27
C LEU A 363 -16.20 5.10 -12.42
N PRO A 364 -17.40 5.23 -13.03
CA PRO A 364 -18.67 5.43 -12.31
C PRO A 364 -19.00 4.32 -11.29
N ILE A 365 -18.43 3.13 -11.44
CA ILE A 365 -18.51 2.00 -10.50
C ILE A 365 -18.08 2.35 -9.07
N MET A 366 -17.23 3.38 -8.90
CA MET A 366 -16.77 3.85 -7.59
C MET A 366 -17.90 4.39 -6.70
N ARG A 367 -19.00 4.90 -7.28
CA ARG A 367 -20.12 5.44 -6.51
C ARG A 367 -20.85 4.36 -5.71
N ASP A 368 -21.21 3.27 -6.37
CA ASP A 368 -21.79 2.07 -5.73
C ASP A 368 -20.81 1.45 -4.74
N PHE A 369 -19.51 1.42 -5.06
CA PHE A 369 -18.47 0.95 -4.13
C PHE A 369 -18.46 1.75 -2.81
N TYR A 370 -18.45 3.08 -2.87
CA TYR A 370 -18.48 3.93 -1.68
C TYR A 370 -19.81 3.87 -0.93
N GLU A 371 -20.95 3.80 -1.63
CA GLU A 371 -22.26 3.61 -1.01
C GLU A 371 -22.31 2.29 -0.21
N GLN A 372 -21.85 1.19 -0.81
CA GLN A 372 -21.77 -0.11 -0.12
C GLN A 372 -20.75 -0.10 1.04
N CYS A 373 -19.62 0.61 0.94
CA CYS A 373 -18.64 0.71 2.01
C CYS A 373 -19.16 1.53 3.19
N SER A 374 -19.82 2.66 2.93
CA SER A 374 -20.44 3.51 3.94
C SER A 374 -21.56 2.75 4.67
N ALA A 375 -22.55 2.22 3.94
CA ALA A 375 -23.69 1.51 4.51
C ALA A 375 -23.30 0.29 5.37
N ARG A 376 -22.19 -0.40 5.01
CA ARG A 376 -21.69 -1.57 5.75
C ARG A 376 -20.57 -1.24 6.74
N ARG A 377 -20.15 0.02 6.86
CA ARG A 377 -19.00 0.49 7.66
C ARG A 377 -17.72 -0.34 7.38
N ILE A 378 -17.39 -0.51 6.10
CA ILE A 378 -16.20 -1.24 5.64
C ILE A 378 -15.00 -0.27 5.61
N PRO A 379 -13.87 -0.61 6.26
CA PRO A 379 -12.70 0.28 6.29
C PRO A 379 -11.97 0.30 4.94
N ILE A 380 -11.55 1.49 4.53
CA ILE A 380 -10.76 1.76 3.33
C ILE A 380 -9.42 2.38 3.76
N MET A 381 -8.31 1.78 3.37
CA MET A 381 -6.96 2.34 3.52
C MET A 381 -6.50 2.87 2.16
N ASN A 382 -6.18 4.16 2.03
CA ASN A 382 -5.59 4.72 0.80
C ASN A 382 -4.24 5.39 1.07
N HIS A 383 -3.30 5.26 0.12
CA HIS A 383 -2.01 5.92 0.19
C HIS A 383 -2.11 7.44 -0.05
N CYS A 384 -1.55 8.26 0.86
CA CYS A 384 -1.62 9.71 0.80
C CYS A 384 -0.26 10.39 1.10
N THR A 385 0.73 10.18 0.22
CA THR A 385 1.98 10.99 0.19
C THR A 385 2.32 11.42 -1.24
N PRO A 386 3.10 12.50 -1.45
CA PRO A 386 3.53 12.93 -2.80
C PRO A 386 4.43 11.94 -3.54
N ASP A 387 5.12 11.10 -2.78
CA ASP A 387 6.08 10.08 -3.23
C ASP A 387 5.40 8.70 -3.35
N GLY A 388 6.20 7.64 -3.46
CA GLY A 388 5.71 6.26 -3.44
C GLY A 388 5.54 5.64 -4.83
N ALA A 389 4.74 4.57 -4.90
CA ALA A 389 4.57 3.74 -6.09
C ALA A 389 3.50 4.30 -7.04
N ALA A 390 3.71 5.54 -7.50
CA ALA A 390 2.84 6.17 -8.48
C ALA A 390 2.84 5.44 -9.83
N THR A 391 1.79 5.64 -10.63
CA THR A 391 1.77 5.31 -12.07
C THR A 391 2.97 5.94 -12.79
N PHE A 392 3.58 5.22 -13.72
CA PHE A 392 4.79 5.70 -14.42
C PHE A 392 4.46 6.73 -15.52
N GLU A 393 3.23 6.71 -16.05
CA GLU A 393 2.71 7.72 -16.99
C GLU A 393 2.11 8.95 -16.27
N ARG A 394 2.62 9.28 -15.07
CA ARG A 394 2.08 10.33 -14.18
C ARG A 394 1.89 11.69 -14.86
N LYS A 395 2.78 12.07 -15.79
CA LYS A 395 2.80 13.40 -16.43
C LYS A 395 1.83 13.46 -17.62
N GLU A 396 1.46 12.31 -18.15
CA GLU A 396 0.56 12.10 -19.27
C GLU A 396 -0.92 12.28 -18.83
N TYR A 397 -1.25 11.99 -17.57
CA TYR A 397 -2.60 12.17 -16.99
C TYR A 397 -3.18 13.60 -17.12
N MET A 398 -2.34 14.62 -17.21
CA MET A 398 -2.78 16.01 -17.42
C MET A 398 -3.30 16.24 -18.85
N LYS A 399 -2.80 15.47 -19.84
CA LYS A 399 -3.20 15.56 -21.25
C LYS A 399 -4.12 14.41 -21.69
N PHE A 400 -4.35 13.44 -20.82
CA PHE A 400 -5.20 12.28 -21.07
C PHE A 400 -6.67 12.67 -21.11
N VAL A 401 -7.35 12.34 -22.22
CA VAL A 401 -8.77 12.61 -22.45
C VAL A 401 -9.53 11.30 -22.59
N HIS A 402 -10.51 11.09 -21.72
CA HIS A 402 -11.42 9.94 -21.73
C HIS A 402 -12.81 10.31 -22.30
N TRP A 403 -13.61 9.31 -22.66
CA TRP A 403 -14.93 9.54 -23.27
C TRP A 403 -15.97 10.10 -22.29
N ASN A 404 -15.87 9.74 -21.00
CA ASN A 404 -16.69 10.27 -19.91
C ASN A 404 -16.27 11.68 -19.42
N ASP A 405 -15.22 12.29 -20.00
CA ASP A 405 -14.70 13.57 -19.53
C ASP A 405 -15.63 14.75 -19.87
N THR A 406 -15.84 15.63 -18.90
CA THR A 406 -16.60 16.87 -19.08
C THR A 406 -15.83 17.91 -19.89
N ARG A 407 -16.46 19.08 -20.11
CA ARG A 407 -15.74 20.28 -20.55
C ARG A 407 -14.82 20.85 -19.46
N GLU A 408 -15.05 20.57 -18.18
CA GLU A 408 -14.11 20.99 -17.14
C GLU A 408 -12.87 20.10 -17.18
N ASP A 409 -13.03 18.77 -17.13
CA ASP A 409 -11.92 17.79 -17.15
C ASP A 409 -10.94 18.01 -18.32
N LYS A 410 -11.46 18.34 -19.51
CA LYS A 410 -10.66 18.57 -20.72
C LYS A 410 -9.89 19.90 -20.74
N TRP A 411 -10.17 20.81 -19.80
CA TRP A 411 -9.64 22.17 -19.76
C TRP A 411 -9.03 22.50 -18.37
N GLN A 412 -8.73 21.49 -17.56
CA GLN A 412 -7.95 21.65 -16.31
C GLN A 412 -6.47 21.90 -16.65
N GLU A 413 -6.17 23.13 -17.06
CA GLU A 413 -4.79 23.56 -17.33
C GLU A 413 -4.03 23.80 -16.01
N SER A 414 -3.03 22.96 -15.75
CA SER A 414 -1.91 23.29 -14.87
C SER A 414 -0.68 23.63 -15.71
N ARG A 415 0.25 24.42 -15.16
CA ARG A 415 1.59 24.58 -15.76
C ARG A 415 2.52 23.41 -15.45
N ASP A 416 2.18 22.61 -14.43
CA ASP A 416 2.91 21.45 -13.98
C ASP A 416 1.99 20.22 -13.88
N ALA A 417 2.29 19.21 -14.69
CA ALA A 417 1.56 17.94 -14.72
C ALA A 417 1.78 17.11 -13.45
N GLU A 418 2.91 17.29 -12.76
CA GLU A 418 3.26 16.56 -11.56
C GLU A 418 2.48 17.09 -10.34
N ALA A 419 2.38 18.42 -10.22
CA ALA A 419 1.50 19.09 -9.28
C ALA A 419 0.02 18.75 -9.52
N TYR A 420 -0.45 18.84 -10.77
CA TYR A 420 -1.82 18.44 -11.15
C TYR A 420 -2.17 17.02 -10.71
N PHE A 421 -1.24 16.07 -10.92
CA PHE A 421 -1.46 14.68 -10.50
C PHE A 421 -1.56 14.58 -8.97
N ASN A 422 -0.63 15.22 -8.25
CA ASN A 422 -0.63 15.25 -6.78
C ASN A 422 -1.96 15.80 -6.24
N GLU A 423 -2.36 16.99 -6.71
CA GLU A 423 -3.59 17.67 -6.29
C GLU A 423 -4.86 16.85 -6.58
N ARG A 424 -4.99 16.27 -7.78
CA ARG A 424 -6.25 15.66 -8.24
C ARG A 424 -6.39 14.17 -7.97
N PHE A 425 -5.31 13.47 -7.67
CA PHE A 425 -5.31 12.01 -7.50
C PHE A 425 -4.88 11.59 -6.08
N VAL A 426 -3.94 12.29 -5.44
CA VAL A 426 -3.23 11.75 -4.26
C VAL A 426 -3.46 12.55 -2.98
N SER A 427 -3.62 13.87 -3.09
CA SER A 427 -3.76 14.79 -1.95
C SER A 427 -4.95 14.45 -1.04
N PRO A 428 -4.93 14.88 0.23
CA PRO A 428 -6.09 14.77 1.12
C PRO A 428 -7.32 15.48 0.55
N HIS A 429 -7.13 16.68 0.00
CA HIS A 429 -8.20 17.47 -0.61
C HIS A 429 -8.88 16.76 -1.78
N ALA A 430 -8.17 15.90 -2.53
CA ALA A 430 -8.78 15.08 -3.60
C ALA A 430 -9.90 14.14 -3.09
N TRP A 431 -9.89 13.79 -1.80
CA TRP A 431 -10.90 12.95 -1.15
C TRP A 431 -12.08 13.73 -0.58
N GLN A 432 -12.03 15.06 -0.54
CA GLN A 432 -13.07 15.88 0.08
C GLN A 432 -14.45 15.64 -0.54
N GLU A 433 -14.55 15.63 -1.88
CA GLU A 433 -15.81 15.37 -2.59
C GLU A 433 -16.38 13.95 -2.31
N VAL A 434 -15.54 12.97 -1.95
CA VAL A 434 -16.00 11.64 -1.53
C VAL A 434 -16.58 11.73 -0.12
N LEU A 435 -15.86 12.35 0.81
CA LEU A 435 -16.25 12.44 2.23
C LEU A 435 -17.48 13.33 2.46
N ASP A 436 -17.67 14.37 1.64
CA ASP A 436 -18.89 15.21 1.64
C ASP A 436 -20.15 14.42 1.24
N ARG A 437 -19.99 13.29 0.54
CA ARG A 437 -21.09 12.46 0.00
C ARG A 437 -21.32 11.17 0.78
N TYR A 438 -20.29 10.63 1.42
CA TYR A 438 -20.28 9.28 1.98
C TYR A 438 -19.60 9.27 3.35
N ASP A 439 -20.30 8.79 4.39
CA ASP A 439 -19.69 8.53 5.70
C ASP A 439 -18.82 7.26 5.61
N LEU A 440 -17.54 7.45 5.28
CA LEU A 440 -16.58 6.38 5.08
C LEU A 440 -15.65 6.23 6.27
N HIS A 441 -15.42 4.98 6.67
CA HIS A 441 -14.25 4.59 7.45
C HIS A 441 -13.01 4.66 6.54
N LEU A 442 -12.47 5.86 6.32
CA LEU A 442 -11.33 6.10 5.44
C LEU A 442 -10.06 6.39 6.24
N CYS A 443 -8.95 5.73 5.93
CA CYS A 443 -7.61 6.11 6.39
C CYS A 443 -6.79 6.65 5.21
N LEU A 444 -6.40 7.92 5.28
CA LEU A 444 -5.45 8.54 4.37
C LEU A 444 -4.05 8.36 4.97
N ALA A 445 -3.35 7.32 4.52
CA ALA A 445 -2.15 6.78 5.14
C ALA A 445 -0.97 7.75 5.17
N HIS A 446 0.00 7.44 6.03
CA HIS A 446 1.31 8.08 6.18
C HIS A 446 1.31 9.51 6.74
N PHE A 447 0.14 10.14 6.92
CA PHE A 447 0.01 11.52 7.40
C PHE A 447 0.92 12.45 6.59
N GLY A 448 0.54 12.65 5.32
CA GLY A 448 1.19 13.51 4.33
C GLY A 448 2.54 13.03 3.79
N GLY A 449 3.36 12.39 4.63
CA GLY A 449 4.76 12.08 4.31
C GLY A 449 5.73 13.17 4.78
N PRO A 450 7.05 12.87 4.87
CA PRO A 450 8.05 13.81 5.38
C PRO A 450 8.64 14.76 4.32
N THR A 451 8.07 14.84 3.12
CA THR A 451 8.47 15.81 2.09
C THR A 451 7.85 17.19 2.36
N GLU A 452 8.39 18.26 1.78
CA GLU A 452 7.84 19.62 1.97
C GLU A 452 6.35 19.70 1.62
N LEU A 453 5.94 19.15 0.46
CA LEU A 453 4.53 19.07 0.07
C LEU A 453 3.71 18.15 0.98
N GLY A 454 4.29 17.04 1.45
CA GLY A 454 3.63 16.15 2.42
C GLY A 454 3.39 16.84 3.76
N MET A 455 4.31 17.68 4.22
CA MET A 455 4.15 18.46 5.43
C MET A 455 3.06 19.53 5.32
N HIS A 456 2.75 20.02 4.11
CA HIS A 456 1.58 20.88 3.87
C HIS A 456 0.28 20.05 3.84
N TRP A 457 0.28 18.86 3.25
CA TRP A 457 -0.87 17.93 3.33
C TRP A 457 -1.22 17.47 4.75
N ASN A 458 -0.31 17.61 5.71
CA ASN A 458 -0.64 17.44 7.13
C ASN A 458 -1.63 18.49 7.61
N GLU A 459 -1.49 19.74 7.14
CA GLU A 459 -2.37 20.84 7.50
C GLU A 459 -3.78 20.58 6.97
N ASP A 460 -3.91 20.15 5.70
CA ASP A 460 -5.18 19.68 5.12
C ASP A 460 -5.81 18.55 5.96
N LEU A 461 -5.04 17.51 6.31
CA LEU A 461 -5.54 16.39 7.12
C LEU A 461 -5.94 16.81 8.53
N ILE A 462 -5.20 17.74 9.14
CA ILE A 462 -5.51 18.31 10.46
C ILE A 462 -6.83 19.06 10.40
N ASP A 463 -7.01 19.96 9.42
CA ASP A 463 -8.23 20.76 9.30
C ASP A 463 -9.45 19.88 8.98
N MET A 464 -9.30 18.89 8.09
CA MET A 464 -10.34 17.90 7.80
C MET A 464 -10.74 17.09 9.04
N ILE A 465 -9.79 16.64 9.87
CA ILE A 465 -10.06 15.86 11.09
C ILE A 465 -10.58 16.73 12.24
N GLU A 466 -10.00 17.91 12.45
CA GLU A 466 -10.36 18.81 13.56
C GLU A 466 -11.67 19.57 13.29
N SER A 467 -12.14 19.71 12.05
CA SER A 467 -13.51 20.18 11.73
C SER A 467 -14.58 19.37 12.49
N GLY A 468 -14.43 18.04 12.46
CA GLY A 468 -15.42 17.07 12.94
C GLY A 468 -16.46 16.69 11.90
N ASP A 469 -16.44 17.28 10.71
CA ASP A 469 -17.38 16.99 9.61
C ASP A 469 -17.19 15.59 9.03
N TYR A 470 -15.96 15.04 9.15
CA TYR A 470 -15.59 13.69 8.72
C TYR A 470 -15.26 12.80 9.93
N PRO A 471 -16.25 12.38 10.74
CA PRO A 471 -16.01 11.72 12.03
C PRO A 471 -15.29 10.37 11.91
N ASN A 472 -15.33 9.74 10.73
CA ASN A 472 -14.70 8.46 10.41
C ASN A 472 -13.46 8.57 9.50
N LEU A 473 -12.91 9.79 9.31
CA LEU A 473 -11.62 10.01 8.65
C LEU A 473 -10.45 9.79 9.63
N TYR A 474 -9.52 8.93 9.23
CA TYR A 474 -8.29 8.58 9.94
C TYR A 474 -7.06 8.87 9.07
N THR A 475 -5.90 8.84 9.70
CA THR A 475 -4.60 8.79 9.05
C THR A 475 -3.71 7.80 9.82
N ASP A 476 -2.54 7.46 9.28
CA ASP A 476 -1.57 6.62 9.97
C ASP A 476 -0.17 7.23 9.91
N ILE A 477 0.71 6.81 10.81
CA ILE A 477 2.11 7.29 10.86
C ILE A 477 3.10 6.36 10.14
N SER A 478 2.61 5.37 9.40
CA SER A 478 3.44 4.37 8.73
C SER A 478 4.36 5.01 7.69
N SER A 479 5.54 4.42 7.49
CA SER A 479 6.70 4.98 6.76
C SER A 479 7.23 6.33 7.26
N SER A 480 6.41 7.38 7.35
CA SER A 480 6.77 8.74 7.78
C SER A 480 7.47 8.79 9.13
N PHE A 481 7.02 7.99 10.11
CA PHE A 481 7.71 7.87 11.41
C PHE A 481 9.09 7.21 11.36
N ALA A 482 9.61 6.79 10.20
CA ALA A 482 11.03 6.47 10.05
C ALA A 482 11.93 7.73 10.06
N CYS A 483 11.40 8.89 9.63
CA CYS A 483 12.13 10.16 9.57
C CYS A 483 12.20 10.88 10.94
N ASP A 484 13.39 11.31 11.36
CA ASP A 484 13.59 12.08 12.60
C ASP A 484 12.94 13.47 12.55
N ALA A 485 13.07 14.19 11.43
CA ALA A 485 12.45 15.52 11.28
C ALA A 485 10.92 15.46 11.42
N PHE A 486 10.30 14.42 10.85
CA PHE A 486 8.86 14.17 10.98
C PHE A 486 8.46 13.89 12.43
N ARG A 487 9.17 12.97 13.12
CA ARG A 487 8.96 12.68 14.55
C ARG A 487 9.07 13.94 15.43
N ASN A 488 10.05 14.80 15.14
CA ASN A 488 10.26 16.04 15.87
C ASN A 488 9.12 17.05 15.68
N ASN A 489 8.62 17.22 14.45
CA ASN A 489 7.48 18.13 14.21
C ASN A 489 6.17 17.56 14.79
N PHE A 490 5.93 16.26 14.62
CA PHE A 490 4.71 15.57 15.08
C PHE A 490 4.35 15.84 16.54
N LYS A 491 5.35 15.90 17.43
CA LYS A 491 5.16 16.25 18.85
C LYS A 491 4.44 17.59 19.04
N SER A 492 4.75 18.59 18.21
CA SER A 492 4.12 19.91 18.30
C SER A 492 2.67 19.90 17.79
N ILE A 493 2.39 19.08 16.76
CA ILE A 493 1.08 18.91 16.14
C ILE A 493 0.12 18.24 17.13
N ILE A 494 0.47 17.06 17.63
CA ILE A 494 -0.41 16.23 18.49
C ILE A 494 -0.65 16.83 19.91
N GLN A 495 0.08 17.90 20.25
CA GLN A 495 -0.17 18.73 21.44
C GLN A 495 -1.17 19.87 21.20
N LYS A 496 -1.30 20.35 19.96
CA LYS A 496 -2.23 21.42 19.56
C LYS A 496 -3.58 20.89 19.09
N HIS A 497 -3.60 19.71 18.46
CA HIS A 497 -4.75 19.12 17.78
C HIS A 497 -5.23 17.87 18.56
N PRO A 498 -6.23 18.01 19.46
CA PRO A 498 -6.63 16.94 20.36
C PRO A 498 -7.49 15.86 19.70
N ARG A 499 -8.34 16.18 18.70
CA ARG A 499 -9.18 15.18 18.00
C ARG A 499 -8.31 14.24 17.16
N LEU A 500 -7.20 14.74 16.61
CA LEU A 500 -6.21 13.97 15.87
C LEU A 500 -5.69 12.74 16.65
N ARG A 501 -5.62 12.81 17.98
CA ARG A 501 -5.22 11.69 18.87
C ARG A 501 -6.11 10.46 18.71
N ASP A 502 -7.35 10.66 18.31
CA ASP A 502 -8.37 9.61 18.18
C ASP A 502 -8.58 9.18 16.73
N ARG A 503 -7.74 9.67 15.81
CA ARG A 503 -7.78 9.45 14.35
C ARG A 503 -6.45 9.01 13.75
N ILE A 504 -5.40 8.83 14.56
CA ILE A 504 -4.11 8.28 14.10
C ILE A 504 -4.01 6.78 14.41
N LEU A 505 -3.66 6.00 13.39
CA LEU A 505 -3.31 4.59 13.51
C LEU A 505 -1.78 4.43 13.57
N PHE A 506 -1.29 3.50 14.38
CA PHE A 506 0.08 3.00 14.23
C PHE A 506 0.11 2.02 13.06
N GLY A 507 1.04 2.24 12.14
CA GLY A 507 1.47 1.27 11.15
C GLY A 507 2.97 1.39 10.95
N THR A 508 3.59 0.38 10.33
CA THR A 508 5.02 0.37 10.07
C THR A 508 5.39 0.61 8.62
N ASP A 509 4.48 0.31 7.70
CA ASP A 509 4.76 0.14 6.28
C ASP A 509 5.99 -0.79 6.10
N TRP A 510 6.01 -1.87 6.89
CA TRP A 510 7.12 -2.83 6.87
C TRP A 510 7.24 -3.47 5.50
N TYR A 511 8.49 -3.81 5.13
CA TYR A 511 9.00 -4.02 3.77
C TYR A 511 9.22 -2.74 2.96
N MET A 512 8.27 -1.81 2.83
CA MET A 512 8.51 -0.55 2.11
C MET A 512 9.45 0.41 2.88
N THR A 513 9.37 0.45 4.21
CA THR A 513 10.37 1.12 5.08
C THR A 513 11.76 0.50 5.01
N LEU A 514 11.89 -0.77 4.60
CA LEU A 514 13.21 -1.32 4.27
C LEU A 514 13.70 -0.84 2.90
N SER A 515 12.80 -0.32 2.06
CA SER A 515 12.97 -0.14 0.62
C SER A 515 13.20 1.28 0.12
N TYR A 516 12.78 2.30 0.87
CA TYR A 516 13.06 3.69 0.51
C TYR A 516 14.52 4.10 0.82
N SER A 517 14.98 5.16 0.13
CA SER A 517 16.24 5.86 0.36
C SER A 517 16.29 6.54 1.75
N VAL A 518 17.42 7.19 2.08
CA VAL A 518 17.55 7.99 3.32
C VAL A 518 16.39 9.02 3.35
N PRO A 519 15.67 9.20 4.48
CA PRO A 519 15.96 8.74 5.85
C PRO A 519 15.36 7.38 6.27
N PHE A 520 14.67 6.68 5.37
CA PHE A 520 13.88 5.49 5.74
C PHE A 520 14.72 4.21 5.92
N VAL A 521 15.87 4.12 5.24
CA VAL A 521 16.73 2.93 5.14
C VAL A 521 17.02 2.25 6.48
N GLY A 522 16.76 0.95 6.54
CA GLY A 522 17.53 0.02 7.38
C GLY A 522 17.06 -0.17 8.83
N LYS A 523 15.94 0.44 9.26
CA LYS A 523 15.29 0.06 10.51
C LYS A 523 14.66 -1.33 10.37
N ASP A 524 15.13 -2.33 11.13
CA ASP A 524 14.40 -3.59 11.23
C ASP A 524 13.03 -3.38 11.93
N PHE A 525 12.10 -4.31 11.75
CA PHE A 525 10.73 -4.20 12.28
C PHE A 525 10.69 -3.83 13.77
N LYS A 526 11.57 -4.45 14.56
CA LYS A 526 11.66 -4.22 16.00
C LYS A 526 12.27 -2.88 16.33
N GLN A 527 13.27 -2.45 15.56
CA GLN A 527 13.85 -1.12 15.68
C GLN A 527 12.82 -0.03 15.40
N TYR A 528 12.00 -0.18 14.34
CA TYR A 528 10.93 0.78 14.03
C TYR A 528 9.91 0.86 15.17
N CYS A 529 9.34 -0.27 15.61
CA CYS A 529 8.36 -0.30 16.70
C CYS A 529 8.93 0.30 18.00
N ARG A 530 10.20 0.01 18.32
CA ARG A 530 10.87 0.54 19.52
C ARG A 530 11.10 2.04 19.44
N ASP A 531 11.56 2.55 18.30
CA ASP A 531 11.82 3.99 18.12
C ASP A 531 10.50 4.79 18.12
N THR A 532 9.45 4.28 17.47
CA THR A 532 8.12 4.90 17.48
C THR A 532 7.53 4.90 18.90
N LYS A 533 7.55 3.77 19.61
CA LYS A 533 7.07 3.70 20.99
C LYS A 533 7.81 4.68 21.89
N ARG A 534 9.15 4.68 21.84
CA ARG A 534 9.98 5.59 22.63
C ARG A 534 9.67 7.05 22.32
N CYS A 535 9.57 7.41 21.04
CA CYS A 535 9.28 8.78 20.63
C CYS A 535 7.93 9.27 21.18
N LEU A 536 6.88 8.43 21.15
CA LEU A 536 5.58 8.76 21.74
C LEU A 536 5.66 8.82 23.27
N ASP A 537 6.28 7.84 23.93
CA ASP A 537 6.45 7.79 25.39
C ASP A 537 7.26 8.99 25.94
N ASP A 538 8.20 9.54 25.16
CA ASP A 538 9.01 10.72 25.52
C ASP A 538 8.17 12.01 25.66
N PHE A 539 6.87 12.02 25.31
CA PHE A 539 5.98 13.16 25.54
C PHE A 539 4.51 12.86 25.89
N ASP A 540 3.95 11.70 25.54
CA ASP A 540 2.62 11.25 25.98
C ASP A 540 2.48 9.71 25.85
N THR A 541 2.72 9.01 26.96
CA THR A 541 2.67 7.54 27.07
C THR A 541 1.28 6.93 26.79
N SER A 542 0.22 7.75 26.68
CA SER A 542 -1.10 7.26 26.29
C SER A 542 -1.26 7.09 24.78
N LEU A 543 -0.40 7.70 23.95
CA LEU A 543 -0.52 7.66 22.50
C LEU A 543 -0.18 6.30 21.91
N TRP A 544 0.84 5.60 22.42
CA TRP A 544 1.19 4.27 21.94
C TRP A 544 -0.01 3.30 22.01
N PRO A 545 -0.63 3.02 23.17
CA PRO A 545 -1.80 2.14 23.21
C PRO A 545 -3.03 2.72 22.49
N ARG A 546 -3.18 4.05 22.40
CA ARG A 546 -4.28 4.65 21.62
C ARG A 546 -4.11 4.35 20.12
N PHE A 547 -2.90 4.48 19.58
CA PHE A 547 -2.59 4.24 18.17
C PHE A 547 -2.46 2.74 17.81
N THR A 548 -2.02 1.89 18.74
CA THR A 548 -1.85 0.44 18.49
C THR A 548 -3.03 -0.43 18.91
N GLN A 549 -3.97 0.07 19.71
CA GLN A 549 -5.15 -0.70 20.15
C GLN A 549 -6.45 0.07 19.88
N TYR A 550 -6.68 1.20 20.56
CA TYR A 550 -8.00 1.84 20.55
C TYR A 550 -8.46 2.31 19.16
N ASN A 551 -7.64 3.10 18.46
CA ASN A 551 -7.97 3.62 17.14
C ASN A 551 -8.12 2.48 16.10
N PRO A 552 -7.23 1.46 16.05
CA PRO A 552 -7.46 0.27 15.22
C PRO A 552 -8.76 -0.48 15.53
N PHE A 553 -9.14 -0.64 16.80
CA PHE A 553 -10.41 -1.28 17.16
C PHE A 553 -11.61 -0.51 16.61
N ARG A 554 -11.61 0.83 16.69
CA ARG A 554 -12.68 1.68 16.14
C ARG A 554 -12.71 1.73 14.62
N PHE A 555 -11.56 1.91 13.99
CA PHE A 555 -11.46 2.02 12.53
C PHE A 555 -11.84 0.71 11.83
N TYR A 556 -11.26 -0.41 12.25
CA TYR A 556 -11.47 -1.73 11.65
C TYR A 556 -12.60 -2.56 12.28
N ARG A 557 -13.25 -2.08 13.35
CA ARG A 557 -14.28 -2.83 14.12
C ARG A 557 -13.77 -4.22 14.57
N LEU A 558 -12.57 -4.27 15.13
CA LEU A 558 -11.84 -5.53 15.35
C LEU A 558 -12.56 -6.52 16.29
N ASP A 559 -13.36 -6.01 17.23
CA ASP A 559 -14.23 -6.78 18.12
C ASP A 559 -15.35 -7.52 17.37
N GLU A 560 -15.86 -6.95 16.27
CA GLU A 560 -16.84 -7.60 15.38
C GLU A 560 -16.15 -8.44 14.29
N GLN A 561 -15.06 -7.92 13.70
CA GLN A 561 -14.43 -8.49 12.51
C GLN A 561 -13.50 -9.67 12.80
N VAL A 562 -12.78 -9.67 13.93
CA VAL A 562 -11.87 -10.79 14.26
C VAL A 562 -12.64 -12.11 14.49
N PRO A 563 -13.79 -12.14 15.19
CA PRO A 563 -14.64 -13.33 15.26
C PRO A 563 -15.12 -13.85 13.88
N ARG A 564 -15.52 -12.95 12.96
CA ARG A 564 -15.88 -13.32 11.58
C ARG A 564 -14.70 -13.96 10.85
N LEU A 565 -13.54 -13.29 10.84
CA LEU A 565 -12.33 -13.77 10.19
C LEU A 565 -11.85 -15.10 10.78
N ALA A 566 -11.91 -15.28 12.10
CA ALA A 566 -11.56 -16.51 12.79
C ALA A 566 -12.36 -17.72 12.28
N LYS A 567 -13.70 -17.58 12.21
CA LYS A 567 -14.59 -18.59 11.63
C LYS A 567 -14.20 -18.89 10.19
N ASN A 568 -14.07 -17.86 9.36
CA ASN A 568 -13.84 -18.00 7.93
C ASN A 568 -12.47 -18.64 7.63
N PHE A 569 -11.43 -18.33 8.42
CA PHE A 569 -10.12 -18.99 8.33
C PHE A 569 -10.22 -20.49 8.64
N ILE A 570 -10.94 -20.88 9.69
CA ILE A 570 -11.16 -22.29 10.05
C ILE A 570 -11.91 -23.03 8.93
N GLU A 571 -12.95 -22.41 8.37
CA GLU A 571 -13.75 -22.99 7.28
C GLU A 571 -12.95 -23.14 5.98
N LYS A 572 -12.24 -22.09 5.55
CA LYS A 572 -11.37 -22.16 4.36
C LYS A 572 -10.23 -23.19 4.54
N ARG A 573 -9.67 -23.34 5.75
CA ARG A 573 -8.63 -24.35 6.05
C ARG A 573 -9.12 -25.79 5.91
N ARG A 574 -10.43 -26.04 5.90
CA ARG A 574 -11.04 -27.37 5.68
C ARG A 574 -11.29 -27.70 4.20
N LEU A 575 -11.11 -26.74 3.28
CA LEU A 575 -11.30 -26.99 1.84
C LEU A 575 -10.21 -27.93 1.30
N PRO A 576 -10.55 -28.95 0.46
CA PRO A 576 -9.56 -29.91 -0.05
C PRO A 576 -8.35 -29.27 -0.75
N LYS A 577 -8.58 -28.18 -1.51
CA LYS A 577 -7.51 -27.41 -2.17
C LYS A 577 -6.52 -26.83 -1.15
N ILE A 578 -7.01 -26.26 -0.05
CA ILE A 578 -6.17 -25.66 1.01
C ILE A 578 -5.50 -26.74 1.88
N ILE A 579 -6.17 -27.88 2.09
CA ILE A 579 -5.57 -29.05 2.77
C ILE A 579 -4.37 -29.58 1.97
N LYS A 580 -4.43 -29.58 0.64
CA LYS A 580 -3.30 -29.98 -0.22
C LYS A 580 -2.07 -29.07 -0.04
N GLU A 581 -2.28 -27.76 0.05
CA GLU A 581 -1.21 -26.76 0.18
C GLU A 581 -0.65 -26.68 1.62
N LEU A 582 -1.52 -26.64 2.64
CA LEU A 582 -1.14 -26.33 4.04
C LEU A 582 -1.33 -27.49 5.04
N LYS A 583 -1.60 -28.71 4.56
CA LYS A 583 -2.01 -29.89 5.38
C LYS A 583 -3.32 -29.65 6.15
N PRO A 584 -3.97 -30.68 6.73
CA PRO A 584 -5.13 -30.47 7.61
C PRO A 584 -4.80 -29.57 8.80
N ILE A 585 -5.70 -28.65 9.15
CA ILE A 585 -5.57 -27.85 10.37
C ILE A 585 -5.79 -28.74 11.61
N LYS A 586 -4.94 -28.58 12.63
CA LYS A 586 -5.05 -29.32 13.90
C LYS A 586 -6.05 -28.66 14.84
N GLN A 587 -6.65 -29.45 15.74
CA GLN A 587 -7.59 -28.94 16.73
C GLN A 587 -6.95 -27.89 17.65
N GLU A 588 -5.69 -28.10 18.10
CA GLU A 588 -5.01 -27.11 18.95
C GLU A 588 -4.94 -25.70 18.31
N VAL A 589 -4.80 -25.63 16.98
CA VAL A 589 -4.74 -24.38 16.22
C VAL A 589 -6.14 -23.75 16.09
N ILE A 590 -7.18 -24.58 15.92
CA ILE A 590 -8.58 -24.10 15.95
C ILE A 590 -8.90 -23.49 17.32
N ASP A 591 -8.49 -24.15 18.41
CA ASP A 591 -8.73 -23.69 19.77
C ASP A 591 -7.96 -22.39 20.08
N GLU A 592 -6.72 -22.23 19.58
CA GLU A 592 -5.99 -20.95 19.67
C GLU A 592 -6.73 -19.82 18.92
N ILE A 593 -7.17 -20.06 17.67
CA ILE A 593 -7.91 -19.09 16.85
C ILE A 593 -9.18 -18.64 17.58
N LEU A 594 -9.98 -19.58 18.09
CA LEU A 594 -11.23 -19.27 18.79
C LEU A 594 -10.98 -18.55 20.12
N LYS A 595 -9.93 -18.93 20.87
CA LYS A 595 -9.53 -18.23 22.10
C LYS A 595 -9.13 -16.77 21.82
N VAL A 596 -8.32 -16.53 20.78
CA VAL A 596 -7.91 -15.18 20.37
C VAL A 596 -9.13 -14.35 19.94
N ALA A 597 -10.02 -14.93 19.15
CA ALA A 597 -11.24 -14.27 18.70
C ALA A 597 -12.18 -13.89 19.85
N ALA A 598 -12.41 -14.81 20.80
CA ALA A 598 -13.20 -14.54 21.99
C ALA A 598 -12.61 -13.39 22.83
N TYR A 599 -11.27 -13.36 22.97
CA TYR A 599 -10.58 -12.30 23.70
C TYR A 599 -10.77 -10.92 23.05
N PHE A 600 -10.79 -10.84 21.72
CA PHE A 600 -11.03 -9.57 21.00
C PHE A 600 -12.36 -8.92 21.34
N THR A 601 -13.42 -9.72 21.55
CA THR A 601 -14.75 -9.21 21.93
C THR A 601 -14.80 -8.52 23.31
N VAL A 602 -13.74 -8.66 24.13
CA VAL A 602 -13.63 -8.05 25.47
C VAL A 602 -12.43 -7.11 25.63
N ALA A 603 -11.36 -7.27 24.85
CA ALA A 603 -10.09 -6.58 25.03
C ALA A 603 -10.17 -5.04 24.99
N ASN A 604 -11.13 -4.47 24.27
CA ASN A 604 -11.31 -3.00 24.18
C ASN A 604 -12.44 -2.44 25.06
N ARG A 605 -13.28 -3.28 25.69
CA ARG A 605 -14.49 -2.84 26.41
C ARG A 605 -14.21 -1.82 27.51
N SER A 606 -13.17 -2.08 28.32
CA SER A 606 -12.78 -1.19 29.42
C SER A 606 -12.32 0.18 28.94
N PHE A 607 -11.76 0.28 27.72
CA PHE A 607 -11.42 1.57 27.13
C PHE A 607 -12.69 2.28 26.63
N THR A 608 -13.56 1.59 25.88
CA THR A 608 -14.83 2.15 25.41
C THR A 608 -15.64 2.74 26.56
N ALA A 609 -15.82 1.99 27.65
CA ALA A 609 -16.53 2.45 28.84
C ALA A 609 -15.88 3.68 29.52
N CYS A 610 -14.55 3.78 29.51
CA CYS A 610 -13.84 4.95 30.02
C CYS A 610 -13.97 6.20 29.14
N GLU A 611 -14.28 6.08 27.84
CA GLU A 611 -14.54 7.23 26.96
C GLU A 611 -16.03 7.59 26.94
N GLU A 612 -16.95 6.60 26.99
CA GLU A 612 -18.39 6.82 27.19
C GLU A 612 -18.70 7.55 28.50
N ALA A 613 -17.89 7.34 29.54
CA ALA A 613 -18.01 8.08 30.81
C ALA A 613 -17.53 9.56 30.74
N LYS A 614 -16.95 9.99 29.60
CA LYS A 614 -16.44 11.37 29.40
C LYS A 614 -17.30 12.21 28.45
N SER A 615 -18.14 11.56 27.64
CA SER A 615 -19.08 12.17 26.69
C SER A 615 -20.42 12.49 27.35
#